data_AF-A0A9P5ZCT1-F1
#
_entry.id   AF-A0A9P5ZCT1-F1
#
_cell.length_a   1.000
_cell.length_b   1.000
_cell.length_c   1.000
_cell.angle_alpha   90.00
_cell.angle_beta   90.00
_cell.angle_gamma   90.00
#
_symmetry.space_group_name_H-M   'P 1'
#
loop_
_entity.id
_entity.type
_entity.pdbx_description
1 polymer ?
#
loop_
_entity_poly.entity_id
_entity_poly.type
_entity_poly.pdbx_seq_one_letter_code
_entity_poly.pdbx_strand_id
1 'polypeptide(L)'
;MHRCLEIVELLELICKAADKMPLQNSVRALQLTCRMFFIPASRVLWNVLPSLVPLLLTMPADLLAVAESPDVEKYVRAITFRRNVLDSDWERFDFYAQFVRESSSTASP
;
A
#
# COMPACT_ATOMS: atom_id res chain seq x y z
N MET A 1 -1.16 -15.55 -19.12
CA MET A 1 -1.70 -14.29 -19.68
C MET A 1 -1.36 -14.27 -21.17
N HIS A 2 -2.31 -13.91 -22.03
CA HIS A 2 -2.04 -13.81 -23.47
C HIS A 2 -1.07 -12.64 -23.72
N ARG A 3 -0.14 -12.75 -24.69
CA ARG A 3 0.92 -11.74 -24.92
C ARG A 3 0.41 -10.32 -25.16
N CYS A 4 -0.81 -10.16 -25.68
CA CYS A 4 -1.43 -8.84 -25.85
C CYS A 4 -1.74 -8.13 -24.52
N LEU A 5 -1.81 -8.86 -23.40
CA LEU A 5 -2.00 -8.33 -22.06
C LEU A 5 -0.66 -8.09 -21.34
N GLU A 6 0.48 -8.25 -22.01
CA GLU A 6 1.80 -7.94 -21.43
C GLU A 6 2.18 -6.45 -21.60
N ILE A 7 1.36 -5.69 -22.32
CA ILE A 7 1.52 -4.24 -22.46
C ILE A 7 1.22 -3.58 -21.11
N VAL A 8 2.25 -3.03 -20.48
CA VAL A 8 2.19 -2.47 -19.12
C VAL A 8 1.16 -1.35 -19.02
N GLU A 9 1.04 -0.53 -20.06
CA GLU A 9 0.09 0.58 -20.16
C GLU A 9 -1.37 0.09 -20.08
N LEU A 10 -1.67 -1.08 -20.68
CA LEU A 10 -3.00 -1.68 -20.58
C LEU A 10 -3.28 -2.19 -19.16
N LEU A 11 -2.28 -2.79 -18.51
CA LEU A 11 -2.41 -3.25 -17.13
C LEU A 11 -2.63 -2.08 -16.16
N GLU A 12 -1.91 -0.96 -16.35
CA GLU A 12 -2.12 0.26 -15.57
C GLU A 12 -3.52 0.85 -15.79
N LEU A 13 -4.02 0.86 -17.03
CA LEU A 13 -5.38 1.32 -17.33
C LEU A 13 -6.43 0.44 -16.66
N ILE A 14 -6.25 -0.89 -16.68
CA ILE A 14 -7.15 -1.84 -16.00
C ILE A 14 -7.15 -1.59 -14.49
N CYS A 15 -5.98 -1.43 -13.86
CA CYS A 15 -5.89 -1.14 -12.43
C CYS A 15 -6.56 0.19 -12.07
N LYS A 16 -6.35 1.25 -12.86
CA LYS A 16 -7.01 2.56 -12.66
C LYS A 16 -8.52 2.49 -12.86
N ALA A 17 -9.00 1.67 -13.80
CA ALA A 17 -10.43 1.46 -13.99
C ALA A 17 -11.04 0.71 -12.80
N ALA A 18 -10.34 -0.31 -12.28
CA ALA A 18 -10.76 -1.08 -11.12
C ALA A 18 -10.82 -0.25 -9.83
N ASP A 19 -9.94 0.74 -9.67
CA ASP A 19 -9.95 1.68 -8.54
C ASP A 19 -11.23 2.54 -8.48
N LYS A 20 -11.79 2.85 -9.66
CA LYS A 20 -13.03 3.64 -9.79
C LYS A 20 -14.30 2.80 -9.66
N MET A 21 -14.18 1.48 -9.57
CA MET A 21 -15.35 0.60 -9.44
C MET A 21 -15.89 0.60 -8.01
N PRO A 22 -17.21 0.45 -7.82
CA PRO A 22 -17.82 0.43 -6.48
C PRO A 22 -17.44 -0.81 -5.67
N LEU A 23 -16.88 -1.83 -6.31
CA LEU A 23 -16.41 -3.04 -5.64
C LEU A 23 -15.11 -2.72 -4.88
N GLN A 24 -15.25 -2.56 -3.57
CA GLN A 24 -14.11 -2.33 -2.67
C GLN A 24 -13.08 -3.45 -2.84
N ASN A 25 -11.79 -3.08 -2.77
CA ASN A 25 -10.64 -3.98 -2.89
C ASN A 25 -10.39 -4.60 -4.27
N SER A 26 -11.04 -4.12 -5.35
CA SER A 26 -10.79 -4.62 -6.71
C SER A 26 -9.33 -4.54 -7.13
N VAL A 27 -8.65 -3.42 -6.83
CA VAL A 27 -7.21 -3.24 -7.12
C VAL A 27 -6.35 -4.22 -6.32
N ARG A 28 -6.68 -4.45 -5.05
CA ARG A 28 -5.98 -5.43 -4.21
C ARG A 28 -6.16 -6.85 -4.74
N ALA A 29 -7.37 -7.20 -5.17
CA ALA A 29 -7.61 -8.49 -5.81
C ALA A 29 -6.75 -8.66 -7.07
N LEU A 30 -6.68 -7.64 -7.94
CA LEU A 30 -5.80 -7.64 -9.12
C LEU A 30 -4.34 -7.86 -8.74
N GLN A 31 -3.82 -7.13 -7.74
CA GLN A 31 -2.45 -7.29 -7.25
C GLN A 31 -2.12 -8.74 -6.86
N LEU A 32 -3.09 -9.45 -6.28
CA LEU A 32 -2.93 -10.82 -5.78
C LEU A 32 -3.17 -11.90 -6.87
N THR A 33 -3.76 -11.55 -8.01
CA THR A 33 -4.09 -12.54 -9.06
C THR A 33 -2.87 -13.10 -9.78
N CYS A 34 -1.93 -12.24 -10.19
CA CYS A 34 -0.70 -12.65 -10.86
C CYS A 34 0.40 -11.60 -10.79
N ARG A 35 1.65 -12.04 -11.04
CA ARG A 35 2.85 -11.19 -10.95
C ARG A 35 2.82 -9.98 -11.89
N MET A 36 2.17 -10.10 -13.05
CA MET A 36 2.05 -9.01 -14.03
C MET A 36 1.23 -7.83 -13.49
N PHE A 37 0.20 -8.09 -12.69
CA PHE A 37 -0.62 -7.04 -12.07
C PHE A 37 0.00 -6.50 -10.79
N PHE A 38 1.00 -7.17 -10.21
CA PHE A 38 1.54 -6.79 -8.93
C PHE A 38 2.05 -5.34 -8.91
N ILE A 39 2.92 -4.97 -9.86
CA ILE A 39 3.49 -3.61 -9.93
C ILE A 39 2.42 -2.57 -10.33
N PRO A 40 1.64 -2.76 -11.41
CA PRO A 40 0.60 -1.79 -11.80
C PRO A 40 -0.46 -1.57 -10.70
N ALA A 41 -0.90 -2.63 -10.04
CA ALA A 41 -1.87 -2.53 -8.96
C ALA A 41 -1.28 -1.88 -7.71
N SER A 42 -0.02 -2.18 -7.38
CA SER A 42 0.69 -1.50 -6.27
C SER A 42 0.82 0.00 -6.54
N ARG A 43 1.15 0.41 -7.77
CA ARG A 43 1.20 1.83 -8.15
C ARG A 43 -0.11 2.55 -7.88
N VAL A 44 -1.25 1.92 -8.16
CA VAL A 44 -2.57 2.51 -7.92
C VAL A 44 -2.91 2.51 -6.43
N LEU A 45 -2.73 1.37 -5.75
CA LEU A 45 -3.10 1.20 -4.34
C LEU A 45 -2.29 2.10 -3.39
N TRP A 46 -1.01 2.32 -3.70
CA TRP A 46 -0.11 3.15 -2.92
C TRP A 46 0.00 4.59 -3.44
N ASN A 47 -0.74 4.97 -4.50
CA ASN A 47 -0.63 6.30 -5.11
C ASN A 47 -0.98 7.42 -4.13
N VAL A 48 -2.08 7.25 -3.39
CA VAL A 48 -2.61 8.22 -2.42
C VAL A 48 -2.74 7.51 -1.08
N LEU A 49 -1.98 7.96 -0.08
CA LEU A 49 -2.07 7.43 1.28
C LEU A 49 -2.66 8.46 2.24
N PRO A 50 -3.68 8.09 3.04
CA PRO A 50 -4.23 8.96 4.07
C PRO A 50 -3.29 9.14 5.26
N SER A 51 -2.34 8.24 5.44
CA SER A 51 -1.30 8.32 6.47
C SER A 51 -0.10 7.47 6.08
N LEU A 52 1.04 7.68 6.75
CA LEU A 52 2.23 6.83 6.57
C LEU A 52 2.11 5.48 7.30
N VAL A 53 1.06 5.27 8.09
CA VAL A 53 0.84 4.05 8.87
C VAL A 53 0.88 2.79 8.00
N PRO A 54 0.19 2.71 6.83
CA PRO A 54 0.25 1.52 6.00
C PRO A 54 1.66 1.21 5.46
N LEU A 55 2.49 2.23 5.19
CA LEU A 55 3.89 2.03 4.81
C LEU A 55 4.70 1.47 5.97
N LEU A 56 4.56 2.04 7.17
CA LEU A 56 5.24 1.53 8.36
C LEU A 56 4.85 0.08 8.65
N LEU A 57 3.59 -0.29 8.45
CA LEU A 57 3.11 -1.67 8.60
C LEU A 57 3.70 -2.66 7.57
N THR A 58 4.43 -2.21 6.56
CA THR A 58 5.18 -3.10 5.65
C THR A 58 6.51 -3.57 6.25
N MET A 59 7.01 -2.90 7.29
CA MET A 59 8.22 -3.31 7.99
C MET A 59 8.00 -4.64 8.73
N PRO A 60 9.08 -5.34 9.13
CA PRO A 60 8.97 -6.64 9.78
C PRO A 60 8.13 -6.62 11.07
N ALA A 61 7.30 -7.66 11.26
CA ALA A 61 6.37 -7.73 12.39
C ALA A 61 7.07 -7.89 13.75
N ASP A 62 8.31 -8.40 13.77
CA ASP A 62 9.15 -8.47 14.96
C ASP A 62 9.69 -7.09 15.37
N LEU A 63 9.80 -6.14 14.43
CA LEU A 63 10.26 -4.79 14.69
C LEU A 63 9.17 -3.91 15.30
N LEU A 64 7.91 -4.08 14.90
CA LEU A 64 6.81 -3.18 15.27
C LEU A 64 6.00 -3.68 16.47
N ALA A 65 5.63 -2.77 17.35
CA ALA A 65 4.50 -2.94 18.26
C ALA A 65 3.40 -1.93 17.87
N VAL A 66 2.21 -2.46 17.56
CA VAL A 66 1.06 -1.65 17.17
C VAL A 66 0.12 -1.55 18.37
N ALA A 67 -0.13 -0.32 18.84
CA ALA A 67 -1.14 -0.06 19.84
C ALA A 67 -2.46 0.27 19.13
N GLU A 68 -3.47 -0.56 19.37
CA GLU A 68 -4.82 -0.35 18.83
C GLU A 68 -5.48 0.87 19.48
N SER A 69 -6.26 1.59 18.68
CA SER A 69 -7.09 2.69 19.18
C SER A 69 -8.41 2.16 19.73
N PRO A 70 -8.95 2.75 20.81
CA PRO A 70 -10.34 2.50 21.20
C PRO A 70 -11.35 3.10 20.21
N ASP A 71 -10.94 4.04 19.35
CA ASP A 71 -11.78 4.60 18.28
C ASP A 71 -11.86 3.66 17.07
N VAL A 72 -13.08 3.25 16.71
CA VAL A 72 -13.35 2.36 15.57
C VAL A 72 -12.92 2.98 14.24
N GLU A 73 -12.88 4.32 14.15
CA GLU A 73 -12.48 5.04 12.93
C GLU A 73 -10.96 5.13 12.72
N LYS A 74 -10.15 4.95 13.78
CA LYS A 74 -8.68 5.02 13.71
C LYS A 74 -8.07 3.68 14.04
N TYR A 75 -7.69 2.91 13.04
CA TYR A 75 -7.16 1.55 13.22
C TYR A 75 -5.85 1.46 14.04
N VAL A 76 -5.07 2.54 14.15
CA VAL A 76 -3.79 2.54 14.86
C VAL A 76 -3.62 3.83 15.68
N ARG A 77 -3.34 3.69 16.98
CA ARG A 77 -3.06 4.81 17.89
C ARG A 77 -1.58 5.15 17.96
N ALA A 78 -0.72 4.14 18.01
CA ALA A 78 0.73 4.32 18.06
C ALA A 78 1.46 3.11 17.44
N ILE A 79 2.60 3.39 16.82
CA ILE A 79 3.57 2.38 16.38
C ILE A 79 4.86 2.65 17.16
N THR A 80 5.40 1.62 17.81
CA THR A 80 6.69 1.69 18.49
C THR A 80 7.63 0.61 17.97
N PHE A 81 8.93 0.88 18.03
CA PHE A 81 9.95 -0.09 17.64
C PHE A 81 10.37 -0.93 18.86
N ARG A 82 10.34 -2.25 18.71
CA ARG A 82 10.71 -3.23 19.77
C ARG A 82 12.21 -3.44 19.88
N ARG A 83 12.94 -3.13 18.81
CA ARG A 83 14.39 -3.24 18.70
C ARG A 83 14.92 -2.09 17.85
N ASN A 84 16.24 -1.95 17.82
CA ASN A 84 16.89 -1.02 16.89
C ASN A 84 16.56 -1.40 15.45
N VAL A 85 16.29 -0.38 14.65
CA VAL A 85 16.02 -0.52 13.22
C VAL A 85 17.33 -0.82 12.50
N LEU A 86 17.31 -1.83 11.65
CA LEU A 86 18.40 -2.19 10.76
C LEU A 86 18.08 -1.71 9.34
N ASP A 87 19.10 -1.50 8.52
CA ASP A 87 18.91 -1.06 7.12
C ASP A 87 18.01 -2.03 6.33
N SER A 88 18.12 -3.33 6.59
CA SER A 88 17.29 -4.37 5.95
C SER A 88 15.80 -4.27 6.32
N ASP A 89 15.45 -3.64 7.45
CA ASP A 89 14.05 -3.49 7.85
C ASP A 89 13.31 -2.47 6.96
N TRP A 90 14.04 -1.60 6.27
CA TRP A 90 13.50 -0.61 5.34
C TRP A 90 13.23 -1.17 3.95
N GLU A 91 13.74 -2.35 3.58
CA GLU A 91 13.64 -2.87 2.20
C GLU A 91 12.19 -2.91 1.67
N ARG A 92 11.25 -3.40 2.48
CA ARG A 92 9.82 -3.45 2.10
C ARG A 92 9.19 -2.07 2.12
N PHE A 93 9.57 -1.23 3.08
CA PHE A 93 9.11 0.15 3.17
C PHE A 93 9.50 0.92 1.89
N ASP A 94 10.78 0.90 1.53
CA ASP A 94 11.33 1.62 0.38
C ASP A 94 10.73 1.09 -0.94
N PHE A 95 10.52 -0.23 -1.02
CA PHE A 95 9.86 -0.84 -2.17
C PHE A 95 8.47 -0.24 -2.43
N TYR A 96 7.65 -0.03 -1.40
CA TYR A 96 6.31 0.55 -1.58
C TYR A 96 6.32 2.09 -1.59
N ALA A 97 7.25 2.71 -0.86
CA ALA A 97 7.36 4.16 -0.75
C ALA A 97 7.54 4.84 -2.12
N GLN A 98 8.24 4.19 -3.05
CA GLN A 98 8.44 4.70 -4.42
C GLN A 98 7.12 4.89 -5.21
N PHE A 99 6.03 4.26 -4.80
CA PHE A 99 4.74 4.35 -5.48
C PHE A 99 3.86 5.47 -4.92
N VAL A 100 4.24 6.08 -3.79
CA VAL A 100 3.49 7.14 -3.13
C VAL A 100 3.70 8.45 -3.84
N ARG A 101 2.60 9.05 -4.31
CA ARG A 101 2.62 10.39 -4.93
C ARG A 101 2.04 11.46 -4.03
N GLU A 102 1.01 11.10 -3.26
CA GLU A 102 0.31 12.03 -2.38
C GLU A 102 0.12 11.38 -1.01
N SER A 103 0.64 12.04 0.03
CA SER A 103 0.18 11.80 1.40
C SER A 103 -0.95 12.80 1.66
N SER A 104 -2.20 12.37 1.74
CA SER A 104 -3.30 13.27 2.06
C SER A 104 -3.24 13.63 3.54
N SER A 105 -2.37 14.57 3.89
CA SER A 105 -2.36 15.21 5.21
C SER A 105 -3.49 16.22 5.28
N THR A 106 -4.75 15.76 5.24
CA THR A 106 -5.86 16.61 5.67
C THR A 106 -5.86 16.62 7.19
N ALA A 107 -4.97 17.43 7.75
CA ALA A 107 -5.20 18.01 9.07
C ALA A 107 -6.38 18.97 8.92
N SER A 108 -7.59 18.49 9.16
CA SER A 108 -8.73 19.38 9.39
C SER A 108 -8.73 19.80 10.87
N PRO A 109 -8.95 21.11 11.14
CA PRO A 109 -8.85 21.73 12.46
C PRO A 109 -9.98 21.36 13.43
#